data_AF-A0A9P6EIU2-F1
#
_entry.id   AF-A0A9P6EIU2-F1
#
_cell.length_a   1.000
_cell.length_b   1.000
_cell.length_c   1.000
_cell.angle_alpha   90.00
_cell.angle_beta   90.00
_cell.angle_gamma   90.00
#
_symmetry.space_group_name_H-M   'P 1'
#
loop_
_entity.id
_entity.type
_entity.pdbx_description
1 polymer ?
#
loop_
_entity_poly.entity_id
_entity_poly.type
_entity_poly.pdbx_seq_one_letter_code
_entity_poly.pdbx_strand_id
1 'polypeptide(L)'
;MPHKVPTVKRFRISNDILILILEKLSPSALYQTCKAFERVYALVIEFQHLRYKFKLAVTGMKDGPASYTARPPAMRLQLLTAYERDWPRLKWIDEQKVKTPATSKINVSGTFLCWAANQILELAELPSWRTGKPLSETRHVKFSTSPDAEWVSVDPLQGLVVTSHYMNTANNQATLRLKLRYLWTFERHPNTTAPQYSCQVAQPVVSVSTYICGNRLVSTVEFTGGLTKHLLMDWCTLQATWLEEQDVVLLNPHLLLGVRKVQNKIMLYLYNISNISSVFVEREYELPPIWVNSVLRFARNSIPNTEINTPATLFYSDPSARVLVLTATGSNTIHWMFMSESFFRPTAHADRRSVPWVFWSQFCLIKELPFDLTVGAPQVVGSRVVYLEKDGSKSPSGQDRTRLKIIDFAPYADIQAPSPKAWTHRGQHCPLKVGEYVREFSSNSSTTNGLAIEKISVTEDNMILFLENCGDIKPINILTFGPSPPQKAVRQEAQYH
;
A
#
# COMPACT_ATOMS: atom_id res chain seq x y z
N MET A 1 -59.39 -25.48 -26.34
CA MET A 1 -58.45 -24.33 -26.29
C MET A 1 -57.12 -24.77 -26.88
N PRO A 2 -56.46 -23.99 -27.76
CA PRO A 2 -55.13 -24.32 -28.26
C PRO A 2 -54.06 -24.09 -27.19
N HIS A 3 -53.04 -24.93 -27.14
CA HIS A 3 -51.94 -24.79 -26.18
C HIS A 3 -51.07 -23.58 -26.52
N LYS A 4 -50.71 -22.77 -25.51
CA LYS A 4 -49.68 -21.74 -25.62
C LYS A 4 -48.32 -22.42 -25.79
N VAL A 5 -47.84 -22.58 -27.02
CA VAL A 5 -46.45 -22.98 -27.29
C VAL A 5 -45.54 -21.84 -26.82
N PRO A 6 -44.60 -22.07 -25.87
CA PRO A 6 -43.69 -21.03 -25.40
C PRO A 6 -42.60 -20.77 -26.43
N THR A 7 -42.95 -20.06 -27.52
CA THR A 7 -42.05 -19.65 -28.61
C THR A 7 -41.13 -18.49 -28.20
N VAL A 8 -40.48 -18.63 -27.04
CA VAL A 8 -39.25 -17.90 -26.73
C VAL A 8 -38.15 -18.44 -27.66
N LYS A 9 -38.19 -17.99 -28.92
CA LYS A 9 -37.08 -18.15 -29.86
C LYS A 9 -35.87 -17.48 -29.21
N ARG A 10 -35.00 -18.28 -28.57
CA ARG A 10 -33.78 -17.79 -27.94
C ARG A 10 -32.90 -17.19 -29.03
N PHE A 11 -32.91 -15.86 -29.15
CA PHE A 11 -32.00 -15.12 -30.02
C PHE A 11 -30.56 -15.37 -29.55
N ARG A 12 -29.93 -16.39 -30.14
CA ARG A 12 -28.54 -16.76 -29.85
C ARG A 12 -27.63 -15.72 -30.47
N ILE A 13 -27.23 -14.73 -29.67
CA ILE A 13 -26.12 -13.83 -29.98
C ILE A 13 -24.91 -14.70 -30.40
N SER A 14 -24.28 -14.39 -31.53
CA SER A 14 -23.10 -15.12 -32.02
C SER A 14 -21.93 -14.99 -31.04
N ASN A 15 -20.87 -15.80 -31.19
CA ASN A 15 -19.69 -15.67 -30.33
C ASN A 15 -19.04 -14.30 -30.51
N ASP A 16 -18.96 -13.80 -31.74
CA ASP A 16 -18.27 -12.55 -32.12
C ASP A 16 -18.96 -11.32 -31.52
N ILE A 17 -20.29 -11.22 -31.68
CA ILE A 17 -21.07 -10.14 -31.06
C ILE A 17 -21.02 -10.24 -29.52
N LEU A 18 -21.00 -11.46 -28.97
CA LEU A 18 -20.85 -11.65 -27.52
C LEU A 18 -19.47 -11.21 -27.03
N ILE A 19 -18.38 -11.54 -27.73
CA ILE A 19 -17.01 -11.09 -27.43
C ILE A 19 -16.94 -9.56 -27.44
N LEU A 20 -17.49 -8.90 -28.46
CA LEU A 20 -17.53 -7.44 -28.56
C LEU A 20 -18.31 -6.77 -27.41
N ILE A 21 -19.33 -7.44 -26.85
CA ILE A 21 -20.05 -6.99 -25.64
C ILE A 21 -19.17 -7.19 -24.39
N LEU A 22 -18.56 -8.37 -24.24
CA LEU A 22 -17.71 -8.72 -23.10
C LEU A 22 -16.46 -7.82 -23.00
N GLU A 23 -15.91 -7.38 -24.13
CA GLU A 23 -14.86 -6.36 -24.18
C GLU A 23 -15.23 -5.07 -23.46
N LYS A 24 -16.50 -4.62 -23.51
CA LYS A 24 -16.91 -3.32 -22.96
C LYS A 24 -17.28 -3.36 -21.47
N LEU A 25 -17.45 -4.55 -20.88
CA LEU A 25 -17.68 -4.70 -19.45
C LEU A 25 -16.48 -4.20 -18.62
N SER A 26 -16.67 -3.86 -17.35
CA SER A 26 -15.54 -3.70 -16.41
C SER A 26 -14.95 -5.07 -16.03
N PRO A 27 -13.71 -5.16 -15.51
CA PRO A 27 -13.14 -6.42 -15.01
C PRO A 27 -14.10 -7.15 -14.05
N SER A 28 -14.62 -6.44 -13.04
CA SER A 28 -15.55 -7.01 -12.07
C SER A 28 -16.88 -7.44 -12.70
N ALA A 29 -17.44 -6.67 -13.63
CA ALA A 29 -18.67 -7.06 -14.34
C ALA A 29 -18.45 -8.29 -15.23
N LEU A 30 -17.28 -8.41 -15.88
CA LEU A 30 -16.90 -9.59 -16.67
C LEU A 30 -16.81 -10.84 -15.78
N TYR A 31 -16.18 -10.73 -14.61
CA TYR A 31 -16.09 -11.83 -13.65
C TYR A 31 -17.47 -12.30 -13.15
N GLN A 32 -18.38 -11.39 -12.80
CA GLN A 32 -19.75 -11.76 -12.40
C GLN A 32 -20.53 -12.39 -13.57
N THR A 33 -20.32 -11.91 -14.80
CA THR A 33 -20.94 -12.47 -16.01
C THR A 33 -20.45 -13.89 -16.30
N CYS A 34 -19.15 -14.18 -16.07
CA CYS A 34 -18.61 -15.54 -16.15
C CYS A 34 -19.26 -16.48 -15.13
N LYS A 35 -19.56 -16.00 -13.91
CA LYS A 35 -20.26 -16.79 -12.89
C LYS A 35 -21.72 -17.08 -13.21
N ALA A 36 -22.39 -16.18 -13.93
CA ALA A 36 -23.77 -16.37 -14.36
C ALA A 36 -23.90 -17.27 -15.61
N PHE A 37 -22.88 -17.31 -16.48
CA PHE A 37 -22.96 -17.96 -17.78
C PHE A 37 -21.69 -18.74 -18.16
N GLU A 38 -21.77 -20.08 -18.10
CA GLU A 38 -20.68 -20.99 -18.49
C GLU A 38 -20.16 -20.74 -19.93
N ARG A 39 -21.05 -20.45 -20.89
CA ARG A 39 -20.66 -20.06 -22.26
C ARG A 39 -19.78 -18.80 -22.29
N VAL A 40 -20.04 -17.84 -21.40
CA VAL A 40 -19.20 -16.63 -21.29
C VAL A 40 -17.85 -17.00 -20.68
N TYR A 41 -17.83 -17.81 -19.61
CA TYR A 41 -16.56 -18.26 -19.02
C TYR A 41 -15.67 -19.01 -20.03
N ALA A 42 -16.25 -19.91 -20.84
CA ALA A 42 -15.51 -20.63 -21.88
C ALA A 42 -14.83 -19.67 -22.88
N LEU A 43 -15.58 -18.73 -23.46
CA LEU A 43 -15.04 -17.69 -24.35
C LEU A 43 -14.00 -16.81 -23.65
N VAL A 44 -14.23 -16.46 -22.38
CA VAL A 44 -13.32 -15.61 -21.60
C VAL A 44 -11.99 -16.31 -21.31
N ILE A 45 -11.94 -17.64 -21.22
CA ILE A 45 -10.70 -18.41 -21.04
C ILE A 45 -9.98 -18.70 -22.37
N GLU A 46 -10.73 -18.80 -23.47
CA GLU A 46 -10.24 -18.95 -24.85
C GLU A 46 -9.55 -17.67 -25.36
N PHE A 47 -10.22 -16.52 -25.27
CA PHE A 47 -9.73 -15.26 -25.84
C PHE A 47 -8.82 -14.51 -24.87
N GLN A 48 -7.51 -14.43 -25.20
CA GLN A 48 -6.47 -13.90 -24.30
C GLN A 48 -6.73 -12.51 -23.71
N HIS A 49 -7.37 -11.60 -24.46
CA HIS A 49 -7.68 -10.25 -23.99
C HIS A 49 -8.83 -10.25 -22.96
N LEU A 50 -9.85 -11.10 -23.15
CA LEU A 50 -10.90 -11.33 -22.14
C LEU A 50 -10.31 -12.04 -20.92
N ARG A 51 -9.43 -13.02 -21.12
CA ARG A 51 -8.74 -13.75 -20.04
C ARG A 51 -7.88 -12.84 -19.16
N TYR A 52 -7.16 -11.91 -19.79
CA TYR A 52 -6.42 -10.86 -19.09
C TYR A 52 -7.36 -10.01 -18.24
N LYS A 53 -8.46 -9.52 -18.83
CA LYS A 53 -9.46 -8.68 -18.15
C LYS A 53 -10.19 -9.39 -17.01
N PHE A 54 -10.41 -10.70 -17.14
CA PHE A 54 -10.92 -11.56 -16.07
C PHE A 54 -9.87 -11.74 -14.94
N LYS A 55 -8.60 -11.99 -15.28
CA LYS A 55 -7.54 -12.14 -14.27
C LYS A 55 -7.20 -10.84 -13.53
N LEU A 56 -7.37 -9.69 -14.17
CA LEU A 56 -7.34 -8.38 -13.49
C LEU A 56 -8.36 -8.35 -12.34
N ALA A 57 -9.62 -8.71 -12.60
CA ALA A 57 -10.64 -8.82 -11.58
C ALA A 57 -10.26 -9.82 -10.47
N VAL A 58 -9.82 -11.03 -10.84
CA VAL A 58 -9.46 -12.09 -9.87
C VAL A 58 -8.41 -11.62 -8.86
N THR A 59 -7.41 -10.89 -9.33
CA THR A 59 -6.23 -10.45 -8.55
C THR A 59 -6.41 -9.14 -7.78
N GLY A 60 -7.53 -8.43 -7.97
CA GLY A 60 -7.75 -7.09 -7.40
C GLY A 60 -7.00 -5.98 -8.15
N MET A 61 -6.80 -6.15 -9.46
CA MET A 61 -6.00 -5.27 -10.31
C MET A 61 -6.86 -4.57 -11.38
N LYS A 62 -6.44 -3.37 -11.77
CA LYS A 62 -6.97 -2.57 -12.88
C LYS A 62 -5.92 -2.45 -13.98
N ASP A 63 -6.38 -2.38 -15.23
CA ASP A 63 -5.53 -2.24 -16.42
C ASP A 63 -4.77 -0.91 -16.42
N GLY A 64 -3.51 -0.94 -16.86
CA GLY A 64 -2.63 0.23 -16.89
C GLY A 64 -2.61 0.94 -18.25
N PRO A 65 -2.35 2.26 -18.28
CA PRO A 65 -2.49 3.12 -19.47
C PRO A 65 -1.41 2.91 -20.54
N ALA A 66 -0.48 1.97 -20.36
CA ALA A 66 0.48 1.62 -21.40
C ALA A 66 -0.22 1.21 -22.71
N SER A 67 0.44 1.43 -23.86
CA SER A 67 -0.14 1.03 -25.15
C SER A 67 -0.20 -0.50 -25.30
N TYR A 68 -1.34 -1.00 -25.78
CA TYR A 68 -1.49 -2.39 -26.20
C TYR A 68 -0.65 -2.76 -27.43
N THR A 69 -0.22 -1.78 -28.25
CA THR A 69 0.67 -2.05 -29.41
C THR A 69 2.08 -2.41 -28.97
N ALA A 70 2.61 -1.73 -27.95
CA ALA A 70 3.94 -1.99 -27.39
C ALA A 70 3.93 -3.12 -26.34
N ARG A 71 2.79 -3.32 -25.67
CA ARG A 71 2.64 -4.26 -24.53
C ARG A 71 1.32 -5.03 -24.66
N PRO A 72 1.27 -6.07 -25.52
CA PRO A 72 0.04 -6.77 -25.91
C PRO A 72 -0.57 -7.60 -24.78
N PRO A 73 -1.86 -8.02 -24.88
CA PRO A 73 -2.58 -8.70 -23.80
C PRO A 73 -1.88 -9.98 -23.33
N ALA A 74 -1.25 -10.72 -24.24
CA ALA A 74 -0.46 -11.93 -23.93
C ALA A 74 0.64 -11.66 -22.90
N MET A 75 1.42 -10.60 -23.09
CA MET A 75 2.51 -10.22 -22.18
C MET A 75 1.96 -9.75 -20.83
N ARG A 76 0.88 -8.95 -20.83
CA ARG A 76 0.24 -8.50 -19.58
C ARG A 76 -0.32 -9.67 -18.78
N LEU A 77 -0.97 -10.63 -19.45
CA LEU A 77 -1.49 -11.85 -18.85
C LEU A 77 -0.38 -12.75 -18.30
N GLN A 78 0.75 -12.90 -19.01
CA GLN A 78 1.90 -13.66 -18.52
C GLN A 78 2.46 -13.03 -17.22
N LEU A 79 2.66 -11.71 -17.22
CA LEU A 79 3.13 -10.98 -16.04
C LEU A 79 2.13 -11.07 -14.88
N LEU A 80 0.84 -10.88 -15.14
CA LEU A 80 -0.21 -10.95 -14.12
C LEU A 80 -0.38 -12.36 -13.55
N THR A 81 -0.19 -13.41 -14.36
CA THR A 81 -0.23 -14.81 -13.90
C THR A 81 1.01 -15.16 -13.06
N ALA A 82 2.19 -14.61 -13.39
CA ALA A 82 3.36 -14.72 -12.53
C ALA A 82 3.12 -14.00 -11.19
N TYR A 83 2.59 -12.78 -11.23
CA TYR A 83 2.26 -11.99 -10.04
C TYR A 83 1.27 -12.72 -9.11
N GLU A 84 0.15 -13.21 -9.66
CA GLU A 84 -0.87 -14.00 -8.94
C GLU A 84 -0.29 -15.25 -8.27
N ARG A 85 0.63 -15.94 -8.95
CA ARG A 85 1.25 -17.18 -8.46
C ARG A 85 2.32 -16.91 -7.40
N ASP A 86 3.18 -15.93 -7.64
CA ASP A 86 4.46 -15.81 -6.95
C ASP A 86 4.41 -14.81 -5.79
N TRP A 87 3.58 -13.76 -5.85
CA TRP A 87 3.47 -12.77 -4.76
C TRP A 87 2.92 -13.38 -3.45
N PRO A 88 1.77 -14.09 -3.43
CA PRO A 88 1.23 -14.66 -2.20
C PRO A 88 2.12 -15.78 -1.63
N ARG A 89 2.85 -16.48 -2.52
CA ARG A 89 3.86 -17.49 -2.17
C ARG A 89 5.22 -16.90 -1.80
N LEU A 90 5.32 -15.56 -1.74
CA LEU A 90 6.53 -14.83 -1.36
C LEU A 90 7.77 -15.21 -2.20
N LYS A 91 7.58 -15.51 -3.49
CA LYS A 91 8.65 -15.92 -4.41
C LYS A 91 9.11 -14.74 -5.27
N TRP A 92 10.17 -14.05 -4.84
CA TRP A 92 10.92 -13.13 -5.68
C TRP A 92 11.71 -13.87 -6.78
N ILE A 93 12.15 -13.13 -7.80
CA ILE A 93 12.99 -13.61 -8.91
C ILE A 93 14.39 -12.98 -8.93
N ASP A 94 14.58 -11.90 -8.19
CA ASP A 94 15.81 -11.11 -8.11
C ASP A 94 15.95 -10.53 -6.69
N GLU A 95 17.19 -10.31 -6.25
CA GLU A 95 17.54 -9.89 -4.90
C GLU A 95 18.74 -8.92 -4.94
N GLN A 96 18.47 -7.63 -4.73
CA GLN A 96 19.51 -6.61 -4.63
C GLN A 96 19.87 -6.36 -3.16
N LYS A 97 21.17 -6.35 -2.83
CA LYS A 97 21.68 -6.02 -1.50
C LYS A 97 22.28 -4.62 -1.48
N VAL A 98 21.74 -3.76 -0.63
CA VAL A 98 22.16 -2.38 -0.41
C VAL A 98 22.78 -2.26 0.99
N LYS A 99 23.81 -1.43 1.12
CA LYS A 99 24.46 -1.09 2.39
C LYS A 99 24.36 0.42 2.59
N THR A 100 23.91 0.85 3.75
CA THR A 100 23.78 2.27 4.13
C THR A 100 24.41 2.51 5.51
N PRO A 101 24.80 3.74 5.87
CA PRO A 101 25.30 4.02 7.23
C PRO A 101 24.25 3.70 8.30
N ALA A 102 24.66 3.09 9.41
CA ALA A 102 23.78 2.67 10.51
C ALA A 102 23.00 3.80 11.18
N THR A 103 23.47 5.05 11.05
CA THR A 103 22.85 6.27 11.58
C THR A 103 21.82 6.91 10.63
N SER A 104 21.66 6.39 9.41
CA SER A 104 20.81 7.00 8.38
C SER A 104 19.32 6.97 8.77
N LYS A 105 18.59 8.03 8.42
CA LYS A 105 17.12 8.02 8.42
C LYS A 105 16.66 7.31 7.14
N ILE A 106 16.00 6.15 7.24
CA ILE A 106 15.67 5.30 6.07
C ILE A 106 14.17 4.96 5.99
N ASN A 107 13.57 5.21 4.82
CA ASN A 107 12.21 4.80 4.49
C ASN A 107 12.06 4.41 3.02
N VAL A 108 10.91 3.83 2.68
CA VAL A 108 10.47 3.66 1.28
C VAL A 108 9.36 4.67 1.02
N SER A 109 9.34 5.28 -0.17
CA SER A 109 8.23 6.13 -0.61
C SER A 109 8.03 6.01 -2.11
N GLY A 110 6.79 5.78 -2.54
CA GLY A 110 6.48 5.51 -3.95
C GLY A 110 7.32 4.35 -4.48
N THR A 111 8.10 4.61 -5.55
CA THR A 111 9.01 3.63 -6.16
C THR A 111 10.47 3.83 -5.74
N PHE A 112 10.75 4.40 -4.57
CA PHE A 112 12.12 4.69 -4.11
C PHE A 112 12.41 4.16 -2.70
N LEU A 113 13.61 3.59 -2.54
CA LEU A 113 14.30 3.51 -1.25
C LEU A 113 14.97 4.87 -1.02
N CYS A 114 14.66 5.51 0.11
CA CYS A 114 15.13 6.85 0.46
C CYS A 114 15.96 6.78 1.74
N TRP A 115 17.14 7.38 1.75
CA TRP A 115 17.89 7.60 3.01
C TRP A 115 18.57 8.95 3.08
N ALA A 116 18.65 9.49 4.29
CA ALA A 116 19.39 10.71 4.59
C ALA A 116 20.44 10.47 5.67
N ALA A 117 21.66 10.96 5.44
CA ALA A 117 22.76 10.99 6.38
C ALA A 117 23.83 12.01 5.94
N ASN A 118 24.53 12.64 6.91
CA ASN A 118 25.66 13.54 6.67
C ASN A 118 25.36 14.68 5.67
N GLN A 119 24.19 15.33 5.81
CA GLN A 119 23.66 16.35 4.90
C GLN A 119 23.51 15.89 3.44
N ILE A 120 23.37 14.59 3.21
CA ILE A 120 23.14 13.99 1.89
C ILE A 120 21.82 13.20 1.93
N LEU A 121 20.97 13.46 0.94
CA LEU A 121 19.81 12.65 0.59
C LEU A 121 20.15 11.75 -0.60
N GLU A 122 19.84 10.48 -0.50
CA GLU A 122 19.95 9.51 -1.60
C GLU A 122 18.60 8.85 -1.85
N LEU A 123 18.24 8.75 -3.14
CA LEU A 123 17.03 8.10 -3.63
C LEU A 123 17.46 7.02 -4.64
N ALA A 124 17.28 5.75 -4.29
CA ALA A 124 17.45 4.63 -5.21
C ALA A 124 16.08 4.14 -5.69
N GLU A 125 15.86 4.22 -7.00
CA GLU A 125 14.64 3.74 -7.64
C GLU A 125 14.57 2.21 -7.56
N LEU A 126 13.39 1.69 -7.22
CA LEU A 126 13.12 0.28 -7.08
C LEU A 126 12.70 -0.31 -8.44
N PRO A 127 13.16 -1.52 -8.81
CA PRO A 127 12.76 -2.17 -10.05
C PRO A 127 11.26 -2.49 -10.07
N SER A 128 10.66 -2.58 -11.26
CA SER A 128 9.24 -2.89 -11.41
C SER A 128 8.94 -3.50 -12.78
N TRP A 129 8.56 -4.77 -12.78
CA TRP A 129 8.20 -5.49 -14.00
C TRP A 129 6.87 -4.98 -14.60
N ARG A 130 5.96 -4.46 -13.78
CA ARG A 130 4.71 -3.81 -14.24
C ARG A 130 4.91 -2.44 -14.86
N THR A 131 5.99 -1.73 -14.57
CA THR A 131 6.36 -0.50 -15.32
C THR A 131 7.43 -0.77 -16.38
N GLY A 132 7.83 -2.04 -16.57
CA GLY A 132 8.86 -2.42 -17.51
C GLY A 132 10.27 -1.91 -17.17
N LYS A 133 10.54 -1.59 -15.89
CA LYS A 133 11.84 -1.12 -15.39
C LYS A 133 12.61 -2.27 -14.72
N PRO A 134 13.52 -2.98 -15.42
CA PRO A 134 14.43 -3.93 -14.80
C PRO A 134 15.46 -3.20 -13.91
N LEU A 135 16.18 -3.96 -13.06
CA LEU A 135 17.21 -3.41 -12.17
C LEU A 135 18.34 -2.65 -12.92
N SER A 136 18.62 -3.03 -14.17
CA SER A 136 19.60 -2.34 -15.02
C SER A 136 19.17 -0.95 -15.52
N GLU A 137 17.91 -0.56 -15.31
CA GLU A 137 17.32 0.72 -15.75
C GLU A 137 16.86 1.60 -14.57
N THR A 138 17.07 1.16 -13.31
CA THR A 138 16.74 1.97 -12.14
C THR A 138 17.73 3.12 -11.95
N ARG A 139 17.22 4.26 -11.46
CA ARG A 139 18.01 5.46 -11.21
C ARG A 139 18.44 5.55 -9.75
N HIS A 140 19.68 5.98 -9.51
CA HIS A 140 20.15 6.43 -8.21
C HIS A 140 20.50 7.92 -8.32
N VAL A 141 19.87 8.75 -7.48
CA VAL A 141 20.13 10.19 -7.42
C VAL A 141 20.51 10.62 -6.01
N LYS A 142 21.37 11.63 -5.92
CA LYS A 142 22.03 12.08 -4.69
C LYS A 142 22.01 13.60 -4.62
N PHE A 143 21.53 14.16 -3.53
CA PHE A 143 21.32 15.60 -3.36
C PHE A 143 21.86 16.08 -2.01
N SER A 144 22.48 17.26 -1.99
CA SER A 144 22.88 17.91 -0.74
C SER A 144 21.66 18.50 -0.02
N THR A 145 21.42 18.08 1.22
CA THR A 145 20.33 18.55 2.06
C THR A 145 20.87 19.10 3.37
N SER A 146 20.90 20.42 3.50
CA SER A 146 21.19 21.10 4.77
C SER A 146 19.91 21.71 5.37
N PRO A 147 19.54 21.43 6.64
CA PRO A 147 19.99 20.27 7.41
C PRO A 147 19.52 18.94 6.78
N ASP A 148 20.01 17.82 7.31
CA ASP A 148 19.56 16.46 7.03
C ASP A 148 18.03 16.31 7.05
N ALA A 149 17.48 15.44 6.20
CA ALA A 149 16.06 15.15 6.16
C ALA A 149 15.68 14.10 7.22
N GLU A 150 14.77 14.44 8.11
CA GLU A 150 14.22 13.54 9.13
C GLU A 150 13.19 12.57 8.53
N TRP A 151 12.49 13.00 7.47
CA TRP A 151 11.65 12.13 6.65
C TRP A 151 11.64 12.57 5.18
N VAL A 152 11.52 11.60 4.28
CA VAL A 152 11.48 11.81 2.83
C VAL A 152 10.21 11.20 2.24
N SER A 153 9.45 12.00 1.51
CA SER A 153 8.25 11.56 0.79
C SER A 153 8.42 11.84 -0.70
N VAL A 154 8.14 10.85 -1.54
CA VAL A 154 8.31 10.91 -3.00
C VAL A 154 7.01 10.53 -3.68
N ASP A 155 6.56 11.38 -4.61
CA ASP A 155 5.52 11.08 -5.59
C ASP A 155 6.12 11.14 -7.01
N PRO A 156 6.43 9.99 -7.62
CA PRO A 156 7.01 9.94 -8.96
C PRO A 156 6.01 10.25 -10.08
N LEU A 157 4.70 10.25 -9.82
CA LEU A 157 3.68 10.60 -10.81
C LEU A 157 3.67 12.11 -11.08
N GLN A 158 3.91 12.89 -10.02
CA GLN A 158 3.98 14.35 -10.07
C GLN A 158 5.41 14.89 -10.20
N GLY A 159 6.42 14.04 -10.00
CA GLY A 159 7.83 14.46 -9.97
C GLY A 159 8.21 15.21 -8.69
N LEU A 160 7.53 14.91 -7.58
CA LEU A 160 7.64 15.64 -6.31
C LEU A 160 8.48 14.86 -5.29
N VAL A 161 9.40 15.57 -4.62
CA VAL A 161 10.05 15.15 -3.38
C VAL A 161 9.75 16.18 -2.30
N VAL A 162 9.28 15.69 -1.15
CA VAL A 162 9.11 16.48 0.07
C VAL A 162 10.08 15.99 1.13
N THR A 163 11.02 16.84 1.54
CA THR A 163 11.88 16.56 2.70
C THR A 163 11.35 17.30 3.92
N SER A 164 11.16 16.54 5.00
CA SER A 164 10.69 17.04 6.29
C SER A 164 11.89 17.23 7.21
N HIS A 165 11.98 18.40 7.83
CA HIS A 165 13.02 18.76 8.80
C HIS A 165 12.34 19.35 10.02
N TYR A 166 12.83 19.05 11.22
CA TYR A 166 12.50 19.83 12.41
C TYR A 166 13.78 20.39 13.05
N MET A 167 13.67 21.56 13.67
CA MET A 167 14.74 22.18 14.43
C MET A 167 14.20 22.56 15.81
N ASN A 168 14.64 21.86 16.85
CA ASN A 168 14.35 22.23 18.24
C ASN A 168 15.15 23.50 18.59
N THR A 169 14.53 24.42 19.33
CA THR A 169 15.11 25.72 19.71
C THR A 169 15.27 25.82 21.23
N ALA A 170 16.08 26.76 21.71
CA ALA A 170 16.38 26.91 23.15
C ALA A 170 15.13 27.16 24.03
N ASN A 171 14.04 27.67 23.45
CA ASN A 171 12.81 28.01 24.16
C ASN A 171 11.82 26.83 24.27
N ASN A 172 12.28 25.58 24.15
CA ASN A 172 11.47 24.35 24.04
C ASN A 172 10.43 24.33 22.89
N GLN A 173 10.47 25.30 21.98
CA GLN A 173 9.71 25.30 20.74
C GLN A 173 10.51 24.60 19.64
N ALA A 174 9.85 24.04 18.65
CA ALA A 174 10.49 23.57 17.43
C ALA A 174 9.96 24.30 16.19
N THR A 175 10.71 24.25 15.09
CA THR A 175 10.23 24.68 13.77
C THR A 175 10.17 23.48 12.85
N LEU A 176 8.98 23.15 12.35
CA LEU A 176 8.79 22.20 11.26
C LEU A 176 9.02 22.93 9.92
N ARG A 177 9.86 22.36 9.05
CA ARG A 177 10.15 22.86 7.71
C ARG A 177 9.99 21.74 6.68
N LEU A 178 9.12 21.96 5.70
CA LEU A 178 8.89 21.05 4.58
C LEU A 178 9.48 21.70 3.31
N LYS A 179 10.49 21.10 2.69
CA LYS A 179 11.00 21.57 1.37
C LYS A 179 10.23 20.85 0.26
N LEU A 180 9.81 21.58 -0.76
CA LEU A 180 8.94 21.09 -1.84
C LEU A 180 9.70 21.14 -3.18
N ARG A 181 10.28 20.02 -3.58
CA ARG A 181 11.33 19.94 -4.60
C ARG A 181 10.97 19.04 -5.78
N TYR A 182 11.56 19.32 -6.93
CA TYR A 182 11.45 18.45 -8.10
C TYR A 182 12.38 17.24 -7.96
N LEU A 183 11.86 16.04 -8.22
CA LEU A 183 12.50 14.75 -7.95
C LEU A 183 13.86 14.58 -8.64
N TRP A 184 14.02 15.13 -9.84
CA TRP A 184 15.19 14.85 -10.68
C TRP A 184 16.31 15.91 -10.60
N THR A 185 16.01 17.13 -10.13
CA THR A 185 17.00 18.22 -9.99
C THR A 185 17.12 18.77 -8.56
N PHE A 186 16.19 18.42 -7.67
CA PHE A 186 16.04 18.96 -6.31
C PHE A 186 15.85 20.48 -6.22
N GLU A 187 15.54 21.14 -7.33
CA GLU A 187 15.13 22.55 -7.41
C GLU A 187 13.70 22.76 -6.89
N ARG A 188 13.22 24.00 -6.84
CA ARG A 188 11.82 24.32 -6.52
C ARG A 188 10.88 23.52 -7.45
N HIS A 189 9.91 22.81 -6.89
CA HIS A 189 8.90 22.15 -7.71
C HIS A 189 8.09 23.17 -8.54
N PRO A 190 7.86 22.99 -9.85
CA PRO A 190 7.20 24.01 -10.68
C PRO A 190 5.80 24.38 -10.18
N ASN A 191 5.04 23.39 -9.70
CA ASN A 191 3.64 23.58 -9.28
C ASN A 191 3.42 24.15 -7.87
N THR A 192 4.48 24.46 -7.09
CA THR A 192 4.33 25.04 -5.74
C THR A 192 4.61 26.54 -5.72
N THR A 193 3.83 27.31 -4.94
CA THR A 193 3.98 28.76 -4.78
C THR A 193 5.30 29.16 -4.11
N ALA A 194 5.88 28.34 -3.23
CA ALA A 194 7.16 28.60 -2.58
C ALA A 194 8.00 27.32 -2.38
N PRO A 195 9.36 27.39 -2.41
CA PRO A 195 10.23 26.21 -2.36
C PRO A 195 10.26 25.46 -1.02
N GLN A 196 9.65 26.04 0.02
CA GLN A 196 9.47 25.43 1.33
C GLN A 196 8.27 26.04 2.07
N TYR A 197 7.64 25.24 2.92
CA TYR A 197 6.74 25.68 3.99
C TYR A 197 7.50 25.64 5.33
N SER A 198 7.15 26.48 6.29
CA SER A 198 7.70 26.43 7.65
C SER A 198 6.70 26.95 8.67
N CYS A 199 6.59 26.28 9.81
CA CYS A 199 5.74 26.69 10.92
C CYS A 199 6.40 26.38 12.26
N GLN A 200 6.19 27.25 13.26
CA GLN A 200 6.59 26.98 14.64
C GLN A 200 5.58 26.06 15.32
N VAL A 201 6.07 25.20 16.20
CA VAL A 201 5.29 24.30 17.06
C VAL A 201 5.75 24.46 18.50
N ALA A 202 4.80 24.55 19.44
CA ALA A 202 5.05 24.99 20.81
C ALA A 202 5.71 23.95 21.74
N GLN A 203 6.16 22.81 21.20
CA GLN A 203 6.73 21.68 21.94
C GLN A 203 7.89 21.04 21.14
N PRO A 204 8.85 20.36 21.80
CA PRO A 204 9.92 19.64 21.12
C PRO A 204 9.40 18.45 20.32
N VAL A 205 9.98 18.23 19.15
CA VAL A 205 9.60 17.13 18.23
C VAL A 205 10.49 15.90 18.46
N VAL A 206 9.86 14.72 18.50
CA VAL A 206 10.48 13.40 18.61
C VAL A 206 10.57 12.72 17.24
N SER A 207 9.52 12.82 16.42
CA SER A 207 9.51 12.29 15.05
C SER A 207 8.64 13.13 14.12
N VAL A 208 8.92 13.03 12.83
CA VAL A 208 8.07 13.57 11.77
C VAL A 208 7.93 12.50 10.68
N SER A 209 6.73 12.37 10.10
CA SER A 209 6.49 11.46 8.99
C SER A 209 5.44 12.01 8.02
N THR A 210 5.76 12.02 6.73
CA THR A 210 5.02 12.79 5.73
C THR A 210 4.43 11.89 4.63
N TYR A 211 3.21 12.21 4.21
CA TYR A 211 2.37 11.45 3.30
C TYR A 211 1.86 12.36 2.19
N ILE A 212 1.81 11.88 0.94
CA ILE A 212 1.37 12.64 -0.25
C ILE A 212 0.20 11.89 -0.90
N CYS A 213 -0.82 12.62 -1.34
CA CYS A 213 -1.91 12.08 -2.16
C CYS A 213 -2.42 13.18 -3.13
N GLY A 214 -1.99 13.16 -4.39
CA GLY A 214 -2.28 14.23 -5.34
C GLY A 214 -1.72 15.57 -4.85
N ASN A 215 -2.53 16.64 -4.88
CA ASN A 215 -2.17 17.95 -4.33
C ASN A 215 -2.25 18.04 -2.79
N ARG A 216 -2.71 16.98 -2.09
CA ARG A 216 -2.75 16.93 -0.61
C ARG A 216 -1.48 16.31 -0.04
N LEU A 217 -1.07 16.85 1.10
CA LEU A 217 -0.01 16.35 1.96
C LEU A 217 -0.52 16.28 3.39
N VAL A 218 -0.06 15.29 4.15
CA VAL A 218 -0.14 15.28 5.61
C VAL A 218 1.26 15.06 6.18
N SER A 219 1.70 15.93 7.09
CA SER A 219 2.88 15.71 7.94
C SER A 219 2.41 15.41 9.36
N THR A 220 2.57 14.16 9.80
CA THR A 220 2.37 13.76 11.20
C THR A 220 3.60 14.17 12.00
N VAL A 221 3.38 14.78 13.17
CA VAL A 221 4.42 15.21 14.10
C VAL A 221 4.14 14.59 15.47
N GLU A 222 5.12 13.85 16.00
CA GLU A 222 5.08 13.30 17.35
C GLU A 222 5.92 14.18 18.27
N PHE A 223 5.33 14.62 19.38
CA PHE A 223 5.94 15.52 20.37
C PHE A 223 6.40 14.77 21.61
N THR A 224 7.33 15.38 22.37
CA THR A 224 7.71 14.86 23.68
C THR A 224 6.49 14.81 24.61
N GLY A 225 6.26 13.65 25.24
CA GLY A 225 5.03 13.37 26.00
C GLY A 225 3.95 12.61 25.22
N GLY A 226 4.20 12.22 23.96
CA GLY A 226 3.32 11.31 23.21
C GLY A 226 2.13 11.96 22.51
N LEU A 227 1.99 13.29 22.59
CA LEU A 227 1.04 14.04 21.77
C LEU A 227 1.41 13.87 20.29
N THR A 228 0.43 13.51 19.46
CA THR A 228 0.54 13.55 17.99
C THR A 228 -0.28 14.73 17.48
N LYS A 229 0.19 15.44 16.45
CA LYS A 229 -0.66 16.32 15.62
C LYS A 229 -0.36 16.11 14.14
N HIS A 230 -1.32 16.45 13.29
CA HIS A 230 -1.18 16.28 11.84
C HIS A 230 -1.36 17.62 11.13
N LEU A 231 -0.34 18.06 10.39
CA LEU A 231 -0.41 19.20 9.49
C LEU A 231 -0.95 18.71 8.15
N LEU A 232 -2.22 19.00 7.86
CA LEU A 232 -2.84 18.79 6.55
C LEU A 232 -2.56 20.02 5.68
N MET A 233 -2.06 19.84 4.46
CA MET A 233 -1.63 20.92 3.57
C MET A 233 -1.94 20.63 2.10
N ASP A 234 -2.26 21.66 1.33
CA ASP A 234 -2.22 21.64 -0.13
C ASP A 234 -0.82 22.12 -0.53
N TRP A 235 0.01 21.24 -1.10
CA TRP A 235 1.42 21.58 -1.32
C TRP A 235 1.65 22.49 -2.53
N CYS A 236 0.64 22.67 -3.39
CA CYS A 236 0.70 23.62 -4.51
C CYS A 236 0.49 25.06 -4.01
N THR A 237 -0.56 25.28 -3.21
CA THR A 237 -1.01 26.60 -2.72
C THR A 237 -0.44 26.99 -1.36
N LEU A 238 0.01 26.02 -0.57
CA LEU A 238 0.48 26.14 0.82
C LEU A 238 -0.60 26.52 1.84
N GLN A 239 -1.89 26.35 1.49
CA GLN A 239 -2.96 26.34 2.49
C GLN A 239 -2.78 25.13 3.42
N ALA A 240 -2.77 25.37 4.73
CA ALA A 240 -2.54 24.32 5.74
C ALA A 240 -3.44 24.49 6.96
N THR A 241 -3.71 23.38 7.65
CA THR A 241 -4.45 23.32 8.91
C THR A 241 -3.91 22.21 9.81
N TRP A 242 -4.12 22.32 11.12
CA TRP A 242 -3.73 21.32 12.11
C TRP A 242 -4.92 20.47 12.55
N LEU A 243 -4.74 19.15 12.60
CA LEU A 243 -5.70 18.18 13.11
C LEU A 243 -5.17 17.56 14.42
N GLU A 244 -6.05 17.41 15.40
CA GLU A 244 -5.77 16.85 16.74
C GLU A 244 -6.41 15.46 16.91
N GLU A 245 -6.21 14.63 15.89
CA GLU A 245 -6.55 13.20 15.89
C GLU A 245 -5.41 12.38 16.52
N GLN A 246 -5.67 11.12 16.89
CA GLN A 246 -4.61 10.17 17.28
C GLN A 246 -3.78 9.77 16.06
N ASP A 247 -4.42 9.44 14.94
CA ASP A 247 -3.76 9.22 13.66
C ASP A 247 -4.70 9.56 12.50
N VAL A 248 -4.14 9.77 11.31
CA VAL A 248 -4.88 10.05 10.08
C VAL A 248 -4.32 9.32 8.87
N VAL A 249 -5.20 9.01 7.91
CA VAL A 249 -4.83 8.52 6.58
C VAL A 249 -5.59 9.28 5.50
N LEU A 250 -4.85 9.84 4.54
CA LEU A 250 -5.43 10.34 3.30
C LEU A 250 -6.00 9.14 2.53
N LEU A 251 -7.30 9.13 2.27
CA LEU A 251 -7.88 8.22 1.29
C LEU A 251 -7.53 8.74 -0.10
N ASN A 252 -8.02 9.93 -0.44
CA ASN A 252 -7.81 10.58 -1.74
C ASN A 252 -7.66 12.10 -1.55
N PRO A 253 -7.41 12.90 -2.59
CA PRO A 253 -7.22 14.35 -2.45
C PRO A 253 -8.42 15.14 -1.86
N HIS A 254 -9.57 14.50 -1.70
CA HIS A 254 -10.82 15.08 -1.18
C HIS A 254 -11.25 14.49 0.16
N LEU A 255 -10.70 13.34 0.58
CA LEU A 255 -11.15 12.59 1.76
C LEU A 255 -9.99 12.09 2.62
N LEU A 256 -10.12 12.29 3.94
CA LEU A 256 -9.20 11.84 4.97
C LEU A 256 -9.98 11.10 6.06
N LEU A 257 -9.41 10.01 6.58
CA LEU A 257 -9.89 9.39 7.81
C LEU A 257 -9.02 9.85 8.98
N GLY A 258 -9.64 10.19 10.10
CA GLY A 258 -9.00 10.47 11.38
C GLY A 258 -9.58 9.62 12.50
N VAL A 259 -8.82 9.34 13.55
CA VAL A 259 -9.28 8.58 14.72
C VAL A 259 -9.12 9.40 15.98
N ARG A 260 -10.20 9.59 16.74
CA ARG A 260 -10.19 10.47 17.93
C ARG A 260 -11.09 9.97 19.06
N LYS A 261 -10.61 10.13 20.29
CA LYS A 261 -11.34 9.83 21.53
C LYS A 261 -12.26 11.01 21.88
N VAL A 262 -13.56 10.74 22.07
CA VAL A 262 -14.59 11.72 22.42
C VAL A 262 -15.51 11.12 23.47
N GLN A 263 -15.69 11.80 24.62
CA GLN A 263 -16.60 11.39 25.71
C GLN A 263 -16.45 9.90 26.11
N ASN A 264 -15.20 9.43 26.25
CA ASN A 264 -14.84 8.04 26.54
C ASN A 264 -15.35 6.99 25.52
N LYS A 265 -15.66 7.41 24.30
CA LYS A 265 -15.72 6.56 23.09
C LYS A 265 -14.53 6.87 22.19
N ILE A 266 -14.26 6.01 21.22
CA ILE A 266 -13.38 6.36 20.09
C ILE A 266 -14.20 6.30 18.81
N MET A 267 -14.05 7.35 18.00
CA MET A 267 -14.74 7.52 16.74
C MET A 267 -13.70 7.60 15.61
N LEU A 268 -14.02 6.95 14.50
CA LEU A 268 -13.35 7.10 13.21
C LEU A 268 -14.12 8.15 12.40
N TYR A 269 -13.48 9.26 12.08
CA TYR A 269 -14.06 10.40 11.36
C TYR A 269 -13.68 10.36 9.88
N LEU A 270 -14.66 10.45 8.99
CA LEU A 270 -14.45 10.73 7.57
C LEU A 270 -14.58 12.24 7.36
N TYR A 271 -13.44 12.87 7.07
CA TYR A 271 -13.32 14.30 6.81
C TYR A 271 -13.32 14.60 5.30
N ASN A 272 -14.09 15.60 4.88
CA ASN A 272 -13.94 16.22 3.57
C ASN A 272 -12.86 17.29 3.64
N ILE A 273 -11.83 17.12 2.81
CA ILE A 273 -10.63 17.97 2.72
C ILE A 273 -10.48 18.63 1.35
N SER A 274 -11.59 18.71 0.59
CA SER A 274 -11.61 19.38 -0.72
C SER A 274 -11.20 20.85 -0.60
N ASN A 275 -11.64 21.55 0.46
CA ASN A 275 -11.14 22.86 0.86
C ASN A 275 -10.48 22.76 2.25
N ILE A 276 -9.18 23.07 2.33
CA ILE A 276 -8.41 22.97 3.59
C ILE A 276 -8.75 24.09 4.58
N SER A 277 -9.22 25.25 4.10
CA SER A 277 -9.75 26.32 4.97
C SER A 277 -11.10 26.00 5.61
N SER A 278 -11.75 24.91 5.19
CA SER A 278 -13.11 24.54 5.60
C SER A 278 -13.28 23.00 5.67
N VAL A 279 -12.35 22.33 6.34
CA VAL A 279 -12.43 20.88 6.61
C VAL A 279 -13.65 20.59 7.50
N PHE A 280 -14.47 19.63 7.10
CA PHE A 280 -15.66 19.21 7.88
C PHE A 280 -15.82 17.69 7.92
N VAL A 281 -16.60 17.21 8.89
CA VAL A 281 -16.93 15.80 9.08
C VAL A 281 -18.13 15.42 8.21
N GLU A 282 -17.92 14.50 7.27
CA GLU A 282 -18.97 13.82 6.50
C GLU A 282 -19.67 12.75 7.35
N ARG A 283 -18.87 11.89 8.00
CA ARG A 283 -19.34 10.73 8.77
C ARG A 283 -18.47 10.42 9.99
N GLU A 284 -19.08 9.74 10.94
CA GLU A 284 -18.52 9.34 12.22
C GLU A 284 -18.87 7.86 12.44
N TYR A 285 -17.88 7.02 12.67
CA TYR A 285 -18.04 5.57 12.85
C TYR A 285 -17.54 5.18 14.24
N GLU A 286 -18.41 4.63 15.08
CA GLU A 286 -18.05 4.24 16.45
C GLU A 286 -17.18 2.97 16.44
N LEU A 287 -15.99 3.03 17.03
CA LEU A 287 -15.07 1.90 17.11
C LEU A 287 -15.39 0.96 18.29
N PRO A 288 -14.84 -0.28 18.31
CA PRO A 288 -15.06 -1.24 19.40
C PRO A 288 -14.85 -0.62 20.80
N PRO A 289 -15.84 -0.68 21.72
CA PRO A 289 -15.72 -0.05 23.04
C PRO A 289 -14.52 -0.52 23.87
N ILE A 290 -14.08 -1.77 23.66
CA ILE A 290 -12.87 -2.34 24.28
C ILE A 290 -11.58 -1.58 23.95
N TRP A 291 -11.54 -0.81 22.85
CA TRP A 291 -10.36 -0.06 22.42
C TRP A 291 -10.24 1.32 23.07
N VAL A 292 -11.13 1.69 24.00
CA VAL A 292 -11.20 3.03 24.61
C VAL A 292 -9.88 3.56 25.18
N ASN A 293 -8.97 2.66 25.58
CA ASN A 293 -7.64 2.98 26.12
C ASN A 293 -6.48 2.49 25.24
N SER A 294 -6.77 2.04 24.01
CA SER A 294 -5.75 1.64 23.04
C SER A 294 -5.15 2.85 22.31
N VAL A 295 -3.89 2.73 21.90
CA VAL A 295 -3.30 3.62 20.90
C VAL A 295 -3.69 3.12 19.51
N LEU A 296 -4.25 4.00 18.69
CA LEU A 296 -4.71 3.66 17.34
C LEU A 296 -3.82 4.31 16.27
N ARG A 297 -3.39 3.51 15.29
CA ARG A 297 -2.60 3.93 14.13
C ARG A 297 -3.11 3.26 12.85
N PHE A 298 -3.03 3.95 11.72
CA PHE A 298 -3.32 3.39 10.41
C PHE A 298 -2.08 2.75 9.79
N ALA A 299 -2.16 1.46 9.47
CA ALA A 299 -1.21 0.84 8.57
C ALA A 299 -1.57 1.25 7.14
N ARG A 300 -0.81 2.23 6.61
CA ARG A 300 -1.07 2.85 5.30
C ARG A 300 -0.84 1.87 4.15
N ASN A 301 -1.64 2.06 3.10
CA ASN A 301 -1.42 1.45 1.79
C ASN A 301 -0.25 2.17 1.08
N SER A 302 0.74 1.43 0.56
CA SER A 302 1.91 2.01 -0.10
C SER A 302 1.67 2.47 -1.54
N ILE A 303 0.45 2.27 -2.06
CA ILE A 303 0.06 2.57 -3.43
C ILE A 303 -0.70 3.90 -3.50
N PRO A 304 -0.34 4.85 -4.39
CA PRO A 304 -1.10 6.09 -4.56
C PRO A 304 -2.56 5.79 -4.95
N ASN A 305 -3.53 6.52 -4.36
CA ASN A 305 -4.95 6.27 -4.59
C ASN A 305 -5.57 7.04 -5.77
N THR A 306 -4.78 7.90 -6.41
CA THR A 306 -5.10 8.45 -7.74
C THR A 306 -5.01 7.36 -8.80
N GLU A 307 -5.80 7.46 -9.88
CA GLU A 307 -5.62 6.57 -11.03
C GLU A 307 -4.20 6.74 -11.60
N ILE A 308 -3.51 5.63 -11.84
CA ILE A 308 -2.07 5.65 -12.17
C ILE A 308 -1.91 5.91 -13.67
N ASN A 309 -1.72 7.19 -14.00
CA ASN A 309 -1.58 7.68 -15.38
C ASN A 309 -0.16 7.57 -15.97
N THR A 310 0.79 6.86 -15.35
CA THR A 310 2.14 6.66 -15.91
C THR A 310 2.10 5.76 -17.15
N PRO A 311 2.51 6.24 -18.35
CA PRO A 311 2.37 5.50 -19.62
C PRO A 311 3.16 4.18 -19.74
N ALA A 312 4.00 3.85 -18.76
CA ALA A 312 4.74 2.60 -18.69
C ALA A 312 4.00 1.50 -17.90
N THR A 313 2.99 1.85 -17.09
CA THR A 313 2.30 0.91 -16.20
C THR A 313 1.38 -0.03 -16.99
N LEU A 314 1.59 -1.34 -16.80
CA LEU A 314 0.83 -2.43 -17.43
C LEU A 314 -0.46 -2.75 -16.67
N PHE A 315 -0.43 -2.74 -15.35
CA PHE A 315 -1.58 -2.89 -14.45
C PHE A 315 -1.20 -2.43 -13.04
N TYR A 316 -2.19 -2.06 -12.23
CA TYR A 316 -2.01 -1.60 -10.85
C TYR A 316 -3.17 -2.00 -9.94
N SER A 317 -2.97 -1.97 -8.62
CA SER A 317 -3.97 -2.41 -7.66
C SER A 317 -5.21 -1.52 -7.67
N ASP A 318 -6.36 -2.13 -7.97
CA ASP A 318 -7.64 -1.44 -8.15
C ASP A 318 -8.06 -0.73 -6.85
N PRO A 319 -8.27 0.61 -6.86
CA PRO A 319 -8.74 1.37 -5.70
C PRO A 319 -9.97 0.79 -5.00
N SER A 320 -10.89 0.14 -5.74
CA SER A 320 -12.08 -0.48 -5.18
C SER A 320 -11.79 -1.78 -4.42
N ALA A 321 -10.69 -2.48 -4.75
CA ALA A 321 -10.26 -3.73 -4.13
C ALA A 321 -9.29 -3.53 -2.95
N ARG A 322 -8.97 -2.29 -2.58
CA ARG A 322 -8.00 -1.99 -1.54
C ARG A 322 -8.50 -2.34 -0.15
N VAL A 323 -7.57 -2.77 0.69
CA VAL A 323 -7.76 -2.91 2.13
C VAL A 323 -7.16 -1.70 2.86
N LEU A 324 -7.86 -1.27 3.89
CA LEU A 324 -7.40 -0.32 4.89
C LEU A 324 -7.30 -1.05 6.23
N VAL A 325 -6.21 -0.81 6.98
CA VAL A 325 -5.93 -1.46 8.25
C VAL A 325 -5.77 -0.44 9.37
N LEU A 326 -6.55 -0.60 10.42
CA LEU A 326 -6.46 0.15 11.67
C LEU A 326 -5.95 -0.78 12.78
N THR A 327 -4.83 -0.42 13.39
CA THR A 327 -4.19 -1.22 14.46
C THR A 327 -4.48 -0.58 15.81
N ALA A 328 -5.11 -1.32 16.71
CA ALA A 328 -5.38 -0.94 18.10
C ALA A 328 -4.41 -1.66 19.04
N THR A 329 -3.46 -0.94 19.61
CA THR A 329 -2.48 -1.47 20.57
C THR A 329 -3.01 -1.32 21.99
N GLY A 330 -3.28 -2.43 22.66
CA GLY A 330 -3.56 -2.52 24.11
C GLY A 330 -2.28 -2.72 24.92
N SER A 331 -2.41 -3.25 26.14
CA SER A 331 -1.26 -3.59 27.01
C SER A 331 -0.49 -4.82 26.53
N ASN A 332 -1.20 -5.91 26.25
CA ASN A 332 -0.60 -7.22 25.90
C ASN A 332 -1.02 -7.72 24.50
N THR A 333 -2.05 -7.11 23.90
CA THR A 333 -2.66 -7.52 22.63
C THR A 333 -2.64 -6.38 21.62
N ILE A 334 -2.57 -6.74 20.33
CA ILE A 334 -2.86 -5.83 19.23
C ILE A 334 -4.03 -6.41 18.43
N HIS A 335 -5.05 -5.58 18.19
CA HIS A 335 -6.16 -5.93 17.33
C HIS A 335 -6.00 -5.19 15.99
N TRP A 336 -6.04 -5.93 14.88
CA TRP A 336 -5.99 -5.35 13.53
C TRP A 336 -7.38 -5.45 12.90
N MET A 337 -8.00 -4.30 12.63
CA MET A 337 -9.27 -4.23 11.89
C MET A 337 -8.99 -3.96 10.42
N PHE A 338 -9.57 -4.81 9.56
CA PHE A 338 -9.45 -4.77 8.10
C PHE A 338 -10.79 -4.34 7.50
N MET A 339 -10.75 -3.34 6.63
CA MET A 339 -11.90 -2.74 5.97
C MET A 339 -11.61 -2.60 4.48
N SER A 340 -12.61 -2.70 3.60
CA SER A 340 -12.41 -2.26 2.22
C SER A 340 -12.34 -0.73 2.22
N GLU A 341 -11.33 -0.18 1.54
CA GLU A 341 -11.17 1.27 1.43
C GLU A 341 -12.40 1.93 0.76
N SER A 342 -13.00 1.22 -0.19
CA SER A 342 -14.22 1.63 -0.91
C SER A 342 -15.48 1.81 -0.06
N PHE A 343 -15.46 1.35 1.20
CA PHE A 343 -16.52 1.59 2.17
C PHE A 343 -16.60 3.06 2.59
N PHE A 344 -15.46 3.74 2.65
CA PHE A 344 -15.33 5.13 3.12
C PHE A 344 -15.48 6.12 1.96
N ARG A 345 -16.71 6.24 1.45
CA ARG A 345 -17.08 7.12 0.34
C ARG A 345 -18.22 8.07 0.71
N PRO A 346 -18.32 9.25 0.05
CA PRO A 346 -19.49 10.12 0.21
C PRO A 346 -20.74 9.39 -0.26
N THR A 347 -21.87 9.60 0.40
CA THR A 347 -23.12 8.90 0.08
C THR A 347 -24.14 9.82 -0.54
N ALA A 348 -24.73 9.40 -1.65
CA ALA A 348 -25.74 10.15 -2.41
C ALA A 348 -27.10 10.33 -1.70
N HIS A 349 -27.21 9.94 -0.42
CA HIS A 349 -28.43 9.96 0.38
C HIS A 349 -28.14 10.51 1.78
N ALA A 350 -29.14 11.14 2.38
CA ALA A 350 -29.14 11.64 3.75
C ALA A 350 -29.25 10.50 4.78
N ASP A 351 -28.21 9.66 4.82
CA ASP A 351 -28.00 8.63 5.84
C ASP A 351 -27.48 9.24 7.15
N ARG A 352 -27.42 8.45 8.22
CA ARG A 352 -26.95 8.87 9.54
C ARG A 352 -25.48 9.29 9.47
N ARG A 353 -25.21 10.56 9.84
CA ARG A 353 -23.85 11.08 10.04
C ARG A 353 -23.04 10.24 11.03
N SER A 354 -23.67 9.78 12.11
CA SER A 354 -23.03 8.92 13.12
C SER A 354 -23.53 7.48 13.00
N VAL A 355 -22.60 6.53 12.90
CA VAL A 355 -22.85 5.11 12.61
C VAL A 355 -22.34 4.25 13.79
N PRO A 356 -23.25 3.75 14.66
CA PRO A 356 -22.87 2.91 15.81
C PRO A 356 -22.18 1.61 15.42
N TRP A 357 -21.29 1.12 16.30
CA TRP A 357 -20.42 -0.04 16.05
C TRP A 357 -21.19 -1.29 15.62
N VAL A 358 -22.35 -1.53 16.24
CA VAL A 358 -23.22 -2.70 15.97
C VAL A 358 -23.70 -2.81 14.51
N PHE A 359 -23.77 -1.68 13.78
CA PHE A 359 -24.16 -1.68 12.37
C PHE A 359 -22.97 -1.87 11.44
N TRP A 360 -21.92 -1.04 11.56
CA TRP A 360 -20.84 -1.06 10.57
C TRP A 360 -19.78 -2.14 10.79
N SER A 361 -19.71 -2.72 12.00
CA SER A 361 -18.92 -3.94 12.28
C SER A 361 -19.25 -5.10 11.32
N GLN A 362 -20.45 -5.10 10.73
CA GLN A 362 -20.85 -6.08 9.73
C GLN A 362 -20.02 -6.02 8.44
N PHE A 363 -19.23 -4.97 8.20
CA PHE A 363 -18.45 -4.77 6.98
C PHE A 363 -16.92 -4.89 7.15
N CYS A 364 -16.44 -5.17 8.38
CA CYS A 364 -15.02 -5.34 8.69
C CYS A 364 -14.68 -6.73 9.24
N LEU A 365 -13.39 -7.06 9.25
CA LEU A 365 -12.81 -8.20 9.96
C LEU A 365 -11.91 -7.69 11.09
N ILE A 366 -11.80 -8.41 12.20
CA ILE A 366 -10.75 -8.16 13.22
C ILE A 366 -9.94 -9.45 13.43
N LYS A 367 -8.62 -9.30 13.40
CA LYS A 367 -7.65 -10.31 13.83
C LYS A 367 -7.01 -9.86 15.13
N GLU A 368 -6.78 -10.78 16.05
CA GLU A 368 -6.07 -10.53 17.30
C GLU A 368 -4.70 -11.20 17.28
N LEU A 369 -3.69 -10.48 17.77
CA LEU A 369 -2.30 -10.91 17.80
C LEU A 369 -1.67 -10.56 19.16
N PRO A 370 -0.88 -11.45 19.78
CA PRO A 370 -0.04 -11.10 20.92
C PRO A 370 0.99 -10.02 20.54
N PHE A 371 1.12 -8.99 21.38
CA PHE A 371 1.98 -7.83 21.11
C PHE A 371 3.46 -8.23 20.97
N ASP A 372 3.91 -9.19 21.78
CA ASP A 372 5.28 -9.69 21.86
C ASP A 372 5.73 -10.46 20.60
N LEU A 373 4.78 -11.06 19.87
CA LEU A 373 5.04 -11.84 18.66
C LEU A 373 5.15 -10.98 17.39
N THR A 374 4.50 -9.82 17.32
CA THR A 374 4.54 -8.95 16.13
C THR A 374 5.79 -8.07 16.11
N VAL A 375 6.48 -8.00 14.96
CA VAL A 375 7.66 -7.13 14.80
C VAL A 375 7.34 -5.97 13.85
N GLY A 376 7.23 -4.77 14.45
CA GLY A 376 6.88 -3.54 13.76
C GLY A 376 5.39 -3.43 13.38
N ALA A 377 5.04 -2.36 12.66
CA ALA A 377 3.69 -2.17 12.14
C ALA A 377 3.47 -2.97 10.84
N PRO A 378 2.29 -3.56 10.62
CA PRO A 378 1.97 -4.23 9.36
C PRO A 378 2.04 -3.22 8.19
N GLN A 379 2.44 -3.70 7.02
CA GLN A 379 2.60 -2.92 5.81
C GLN A 379 1.50 -3.31 4.81
N VAL A 380 0.79 -2.33 4.24
CA VAL A 380 -0.34 -2.60 3.33
C VAL A 380 0.05 -2.27 1.90
N VAL A 381 -0.32 -3.14 0.95
CA VAL A 381 -0.11 -2.96 -0.50
C VAL A 381 -1.33 -3.49 -1.26
N GLY A 382 -2.18 -2.58 -1.73
CA GLY A 382 -3.36 -2.91 -2.52
C GLY A 382 -4.39 -3.68 -1.69
N SER A 383 -4.65 -4.93 -2.09
CA SER A 383 -5.49 -5.89 -1.35
C SER A 383 -4.70 -6.71 -0.31
N ARG A 384 -3.43 -6.43 -0.04
CA ARG A 384 -2.54 -7.30 0.75
C ARG A 384 -1.97 -6.60 1.98
N VAL A 385 -1.75 -7.37 3.03
CA VAL A 385 -1.12 -6.94 4.28
C VAL A 385 0.03 -7.87 4.59
N VAL A 386 1.22 -7.30 4.78
CA VAL A 386 2.47 -8.02 5.01
C VAL A 386 3.01 -7.65 6.39
N TYR A 387 3.41 -8.64 7.18
CA TYR A 387 3.95 -8.41 8.52
C TYR A 387 5.04 -9.42 8.90
N LEU A 388 5.88 -9.03 9.86
CA LEU A 388 6.83 -9.91 10.53
C LEU A 388 6.21 -10.44 11.82
N GLU A 389 6.44 -11.72 12.08
CA GLU A 389 6.10 -12.38 13.34
C GLU A 389 7.34 -13.14 13.84
N LYS A 390 7.61 -13.12 15.14
CA LYS A 390 8.67 -13.93 15.74
C LYS A 390 8.36 -15.42 15.57
N ASP A 391 9.37 -16.21 15.23
CA ASP A 391 9.24 -17.68 15.17
C ASP A 391 9.58 -18.38 16.50
N GLY A 392 10.15 -17.64 17.46
CA GLY A 392 10.55 -18.15 18.79
C GLY A 392 11.99 -18.68 18.86
N SER A 393 12.69 -18.78 17.72
CA SER A 393 14.11 -19.13 17.66
C SER A 393 15.03 -17.90 17.70
N LYS A 394 16.33 -18.12 17.91
CA LYS A 394 17.33 -17.05 18.06
C LYS A 394 18.33 -17.01 16.90
N SER A 395 18.69 -15.81 16.46
CA SER A 395 19.76 -15.56 15.48
C SER A 395 21.14 -15.82 16.11
N PRO A 396 22.24 -15.87 15.32
CA PRO A 396 23.60 -15.93 15.87
C PRO A 396 23.96 -14.75 16.79
N SER A 397 23.26 -13.61 16.65
CA SER A 397 23.36 -12.41 17.51
C SER A 397 22.46 -12.45 18.74
N GLY A 398 21.64 -13.50 18.94
CA GLY A 398 20.71 -13.62 20.06
C GLY A 398 19.38 -12.86 19.91
N GLN A 399 19.16 -12.17 18.79
CA GLN A 399 17.87 -11.56 18.45
C GLN A 399 16.82 -12.64 18.13
N ASP A 400 15.54 -12.30 18.28
CA ASP A 400 14.45 -13.18 17.86
C ASP A 400 14.40 -13.28 16.34
N ARG A 401 14.38 -14.50 15.80
CA ARG A 401 14.23 -14.71 14.35
C ARG A 401 12.78 -14.47 13.95
N THR A 402 12.60 -13.91 12.76
CA THR A 402 11.29 -13.50 12.25
C THR A 402 10.92 -14.28 11.00
N ARG A 403 9.66 -14.72 10.97
CA ARG A 403 8.99 -15.26 9.78
C ARG A 403 8.07 -14.21 9.17
N LEU A 404 7.90 -14.31 7.87
CA LEU A 404 7.13 -13.37 7.07
C LEU A 404 5.73 -13.91 6.84
N LYS A 405 4.71 -13.07 7.06
CA LYS A 405 3.31 -13.43 6.84
C LYS A 405 2.63 -12.47 5.88
N ILE A 406 1.78 -13.02 5.02
CA ILE A 406 0.87 -12.28 4.14
C ILE A 406 -0.57 -12.64 4.50
N ILE A 407 -1.43 -11.62 4.52
CA ILE A 407 -2.88 -11.75 4.38
C ILE A 407 -3.23 -11.12 3.03
N ASP A 408 -3.75 -11.90 2.09
CA ASP A 408 -4.27 -11.42 0.80
C ASP A 408 -5.80 -11.37 0.86
N PHE A 409 -6.36 -10.24 0.45
CA PHE A 409 -7.79 -9.97 0.36
C PHE A 409 -8.31 -9.92 -1.08
N ALA A 410 -7.60 -10.56 -2.03
CA ALA A 410 -8.02 -10.72 -3.42
C ALA A 410 -9.54 -11.04 -3.54
N PRO A 411 -10.33 -10.15 -4.18
CA PRO A 411 -11.79 -10.12 -4.01
C PRO A 411 -12.50 -11.38 -4.51
N TYR A 412 -11.83 -12.12 -5.39
CA TYR A 412 -12.41 -13.16 -6.24
C TYR A 412 -11.59 -14.46 -6.23
N ALA A 413 -10.71 -14.65 -5.23
CA ALA A 413 -9.92 -15.87 -5.03
C ALA A 413 -10.76 -17.16 -5.13
N ASP A 414 -10.24 -18.14 -5.88
CA ASP A 414 -10.94 -19.38 -6.23
C ASP A 414 -10.94 -20.44 -5.12
N ILE A 415 -9.97 -20.38 -4.20
CA ILE A 415 -9.80 -21.33 -3.09
C ILE A 415 -9.93 -20.58 -1.77
N GLN A 416 -10.93 -20.93 -0.96
CA GLN A 416 -10.96 -20.52 0.45
C GLN A 416 -10.04 -21.43 1.26
N ALA A 417 -8.94 -20.88 1.77
CA ALA A 417 -8.15 -21.56 2.80
C ALA A 417 -8.99 -21.71 4.09
N PRO A 418 -8.84 -22.82 4.86
CA PRO A 418 -9.51 -22.96 6.14
C PRO A 418 -9.08 -21.84 7.08
N SER A 419 -10.05 -21.22 7.76
CA SER A 419 -9.78 -20.07 8.63
C SER A 419 -8.87 -20.45 9.80
N PRO A 420 -7.74 -19.74 10.03
CA PRO A 420 -7.03 -19.86 11.30
C PRO A 420 -7.89 -19.30 12.45
N LYS A 421 -7.62 -19.75 13.68
CA LYS A 421 -8.40 -19.40 14.89
C LYS A 421 -8.26 -17.93 15.35
N ALA A 422 -7.35 -17.15 14.77
CA ALA A 422 -6.99 -15.79 15.23
C ALA A 422 -7.96 -14.67 14.80
N TRP A 423 -9.04 -14.99 14.08
CA TRP A 423 -10.03 -14.01 13.61
C TRP A 423 -11.16 -13.86 14.63
N THR A 424 -11.04 -12.88 15.52
CA THR A 424 -11.97 -12.66 16.65
C THR A 424 -13.27 -11.97 16.25
N HIS A 425 -13.31 -11.25 15.12
CA HIS A 425 -14.55 -10.72 14.55
C HIS A 425 -14.61 -10.87 13.03
N ARG A 426 -15.79 -11.21 12.51
CA ARG A 426 -16.05 -11.36 11.06
C ARG A 426 -17.44 -10.82 10.73
N GLY A 427 -17.49 -9.63 10.13
CA GLY A 427 -18.73 -9.02 9.68
C GLY A 427 -19.41 -9.82 8.58
N GLN A 428 -20.72 -10.08 8.72
CA GLN A 428 -21.53 -10.89 7.80
C GLN A 428 -21.65 -10.32 6.37
N HIS A 429 -21.31 -9.04 6.18
CA HIS A 429 -21.36 -8.31 4.92
C HIS A 429 -19.98 -7.77 4.51
N CYS A 430 -18.90 -8.26 5.13
CA CYS A 430 -17.55 -7.87 4.75
C CYS A 430 -17.20 -8.48 3.38
N PRO A 431 -16.79 -7.66 2.38
CA PRO A 431 -16.43 -8.16 1.05
C PRO A 431 -15.04 -8.82 1.00
N LEU A 432 -14.24 -8.66 2.06
CA LEU A 432 -12.85 -9.13 2.12
C LEU A 432 -12.80 -10.65 2.35
N LYS A 433 -12.14 -11.38 1.44
CA LYS A 433 -11.88 -12.82 1.57
C LYS A 433 -10.49 -13.05 2.10
N VAL A 434 -10.33 -13.86 3.15
CA VAL A 434 -9.01 -14.10 3.78
C VAL A 434 -8.27 -15.24 3.08
N GLY A 435 -7.11 -14.96 2.49
CA GLY A 435 -6.05 -15.94 2.27
C GLY A 435 -4.84 -15.61 3.15
N GLU A 436 -4.37 -16.56 3.97
CA GLU A 436 -3.15 -16.37 4.77
C GLU A 436 -2.00 -17.25 4.25
N TYR A 437 -0.81 -16.67 4.18
CA TYR A 437 0.41 -17.32 3.71
C TYR A 437 1.57 -17.00 4.66
N VAL A 438 2.50 -17.95 4.81
CA VAL A 438 3.68 -17.83 5.66
C VAL A 438 4.91 -18.21 4.84
N ARG A 439 5.99 -17.45 4.96
CA ARG A 439 7.33 -17.87 4.52
C ARG A 439 8.31 -17.72 5.67
N GLU A 440 9.03 -18.79 5.93
CA GLU A 440 10.11 -18.81 6.90
C GLU A 440 11.44 -18.53 6.18
N PHE A 441 12.32 -17.78 6.82
CA PHE A 441 13.70 -17.61 6.37
C PHE A 441 14.54 -18.67 7.08
N SER A 442 15.00 -19.69 6.35
CA SER A 442 15.93 -20.70 6.88
C SER A 442 17.20 -20.03 7.40
N SER A 443 17.87 -20.59 8.42
CA SER A 443 19.15 -20.09 8.93
C SER A 443 20.19 -19.90 7.83
N ASN A 444 20.21 -20.84 6.88
CA ASN A 444 21.15 -20.89 5.76
C ASN A 444 20.61 -20.12 4.52
N SER A 445 19.59 -19.28 4.70
CA SER A 445 19.07 -18.46 3.60
C SER A 445 20.10 -17.40 3.21
N SER A 446 20.54 -17.48 1.95
CA SER A 446 21.39 -16.47 1.31
C SER A 446 20.76 -15.08 1.27
N THR A 447 19.48 -14.92 1.64
CA THR A 447 18.80 -13.64 1.75
C THR A 447 19.26 -12.90 3.00
N THR A 448 18.82 -13.31 4.20
CA THR A 448 19.18 -12.58 5.44
C THR A 448 20.61 -12.84 5.91
N ASN A 449 21.32 -13.84 5.35
CA ASN A 449 22.65 -14.27 5.82
C ASN A 449 22.67 -14.60 7.33
N GLY A 450 21.55 -15.10 7.87
CA GLY A 450 21.39 -15.41 9.30
C GLY A 450 20.99 -14.24 10.20
N LEU A 451 21.05 -13.00 9.70
CA LEU A 451 20.64 -11.79 10.43
C LEU A 451 19.12 -11.78 10.68
N ALA A 452 18.73 -11.14 11.78
CA ALA A 452 17.35 -10.80 12.09
C ALA A 452 16.82 -9.66 11.19
N ILE A 453 15.51 -9.63 10.97
CA ILE A 453 14.81 -8.57 10.23
C ILE A 453 14.08 -7.69 11.25
N GLU A 454 14.50 -6.44 11.40
CA GLU A 454 13.90 -5.47 12.33
C GLU A 454 12.60 -4.86 11.76
N LYS A 455 12.57 -4.63 10.45
CA LYS A 455 11.51 -3.90 9.76
C LYS A 455 11.37 -4.38 8.33
N ILE A 456 10.16 -4.27 7.79
CA ILE A 456 9.88 -4.42 6.36
C ILE A 456 9.23 -3.16 5.80
N SER A 457 9.30 -3.00 4.47
CA SER A 457 8.43 -2.12 3.70
C SER A 457 8.11 -2.80 2.37
N VAL A 458 6.94 -2.52 1.80
CA VAL A 458 6.50 -3.15 0.54
C VAL A 458 5.99 -2.12 -0.45
N THR A 459 6.29 -2.36 -1.72
CA THR A 459 5.66 -1.71 -2.88
C THR A 459 4.90 -2.77 -3.66
N GLU A 460 4.22 -2.41 -4.73
CA GLU A 460 3.51 -3.38 -5.57
C GLU A 460 4.41 -4.46 -6.21
N ASP A 461 5.70 -4.17 -6.46
CA ASP A 461 6.64 -5.09 -7.14
C ASP A 461 7.82 -5.54 -6.25
N ASN A 462 8.02 -4.92 -5.08
CA ASN A 462 9.20 -5.18 -4.23
C ASN A 462 8.83 -5.35 -2.76
N MET A 463 9.58 -6.21 -2.08
CA MET A 463 9.66 -6.24 -0.63
C MET A 463 11.05 -5.85 -0.16
N ILE A 464 11.13 -4.89 0.77
CA ILE A 464 12.37 -4.35 1.30
C ILE A 464 12.51 -4.86 2.74
N LEU A 465 13.57 -5.64 3.01
CA LEU A 465 13.93 -6.11 4.34
C LEU A 465 15.02 -5.20 4.92
N PHE A 466 14.79 -4.66 6.12
CA PHE A 466 15.80 -3.94 6.89
C PHE A 466 16.35 -4.89 7.95
N LEU A 467 17.60 -5.30 7.81
CA LEU A 467 18.25 -6.27 8.69
C LEU A 467 18.88 -5.57 9.90
N GLU A 468 19.28 -6.35 10.92
CA GLU A 468 19.99 -5.81 12.08
C GLU A 468 21.32 -5.12 11.71
N ASN A 469 21.73 -4.14 12.50
CA ASN A 469 22.97 -3.38 12.26
C ASN A 469 24.21 -4.30 12.34
N CYS A 470 25.13 -4.15 11.40
CA CYS A 470 26.40 -4.87 11.36
C CYS A 470 27.54 -3.84 11.44
N GLY A 471 27.91 -3.47 12.67
CA GLY A 471 28.75 -2.29 12.92
C GLY A 471 28.09 -1.01 12.41
N ASP A 472 28.87 -0.15 11.76
CA ASP A 472 28.42 1.12 11.17
C ASP A 472 27.55 0.96 9.90
N ILE A 473 27.17 -0.27 9.54
CA ILE A 473 26.39 -0.58 8.32
C ILE A 473 25.00 -1.09 8.68
N LYS A 474 23.98 -0.49 8.05
CA LYS A 474 22.62 -1.02 7.93
C LYS A 474 22.49 -1.83 6.63
N PRO A 475 22.33 -3.17 6.70
CA PRO A 475 22.08 -4.00 5.52
C PRO A 475 20.60 -3.95 5.13
N ILE A 476 20.33 -3.81 3.83
CA ILE A 476 18.99 -3.75 3.26
C ILE A 476 18.92 -4.70 2.06
N ASN A 477 17.91 -5.56 2.02
CA ASN A 477 17.66 -6.42 0.86
C ASN A 477 16.37 -5.99 0.16
N ILE A 478 16.43 -5.82 -1.16
CA ILE A 478 15.29 -5.53 -2.03
C ILE A 478 14.98 -6.80 -2.81
N LEU A 479 13.79 -7.36 -2.58
CA LEU A 479 13.31 -8.62 -3.14
C LEU A 479 12.28 -8.30 -4.23
N THR A 480 12.66 -8.53 -5.49
CA THR A 480 11.88 -8.11 -6.66
C THR A 480 11.01 -9.25 -7.19
N PHE A 481 9.71 -9.00 -7.35
CA PHE A 481 8.75 -9.97 -7.85
C PHE A 481 8.43 -9.73 -9.32
N GLY A 482 8.22 -10.81 -10.07
CA GLY A 482 7.95 -10.71 -11.50
C GLY A 482 7.95 -12.06 -12.20
N PRO A 483 7.91 -12.08 -13.54
CA PRO A 483 8.10 -13.28 -14.32
C PRO A 483 9.60 -13.60 -14.34
N SER A 484 9.99 -14.85 -14.08
CA SER A 484 11.39 -15.26 -14.29
C SER A 484 11.84 -14.79 -15.68
N PRO A 485 12.97 -14.09 -15.81
CA PRO A 485 13.41 -13.58 -17.10
C PRO A 485 13.50 -14.77 -18.06
N PRO A 486 13.16 -14.59 -19.35
CA PRO A 486 13.32 -15.66 -20.33
C PRO A 486 14.78 -16.10 -20.25
N GLN A 487 15.01 -17.35 -19.86
CA GLN A 487 16.35 -17.90 -19.79
C GLN A 487 16.96 -17.67 -21.17
N LYS A 488 17.99 -16.82 -21.25
CA LYS A 488 18.76 -16.64 -22.48
C LYS A 488 19.18 -18.04 -22.87
N ALA A 489 18.60 -18.57 -23.95
CA ALA A 489 18.91 -19.91 -24.40
C ALA A 489 20.43 -19.97 -24.55
N VAL A 490 21.08 -20.72 -23.68
CA VAL A 490 22.54 -20.79 -23.66
C VAL A 490 22.88 -21.41 -25.01
N ARG A 491 23.41 -20.57 -25.92
CA ARG A 491 24.08 -21.08 -27.10
C ARG A 491 25.21 -21.92 -26.56
N GLN A 492 25.01 -23.23 -26.54
CA GLN A 492 26.09 -24.17 -26.58
C GLN A 492 26.81 -23.86 -27.90
N GLU A 493 27.84 -23.02 -27.81
CA GLU A 493 28.79 -22.87 -28.88
C GLU A 493 29.37 -24.26 -29.09
N ALA A 494 28.96 -24.89 -30.19
CA ALA A 494 29.42 -26.22 -30.54
C ALA A 494 30.94 -26.13 -30.74
N GLN A 495 31.68 -26.63 -29.75
CA GLN A 495 33.12 -26.79 -29.86
C GLN A 495 33.37 -27.88 -30.90
N TYR A 496 33.51 -27.46 -32.15
CA TYR A 496 34.06 -28.27 -33.22
C TYR A 496 35.52 -28.56 -32.86
N HIS A 497 35.77 -29.81 -32.50
CA HIS A 497 37.09 -30.41 -32.36
C HIS A 497 37.54 -31.00 -33.69
#